data_AF-A0A3R9G6J2-F1
#
_entry.id   AF-A0A3R9G6J2-F1
#
_cell.length_a   1.000
_cell.length_b   1.000
_cell.length_c   1.000
_cell.angle_alpha   90.00
_cell.angle_beta   90.00
_cell.angle_gamma   90.00
#
_symmetry.space_group_name_H-M   'P 1'
#
loop_
_entity.id
_entity.type
_entity.pdbx_description
1 polymer ?
#
loop_
_entity_poly.entity_id
_entity_poly.type
_entity_poly.pdbx_seq_one_letter_code
_entity_poly.pdbx_strand_id
1 'polypeptide(L)'
;MDWYDYMINASRQSRFNASHWFRYLRKVIFEDSSYLTDKDVERLLASKELTDFQKVSLKYALQEHTPTHEYVVSLNKPAKLTNVQELMEKYKHG
;
A
#
# COMPACT_ATOMS: atom_id res chain seq x y z
N MET A 1 -18.17 -8.86 -0.41
CA MET A 1 -17.51 -7.59 -0.05
C MET A 1 -16.78 -7.15 -1.30
N ASP A 2 -17.12 -5.99 -1.85
CA ASP A 2 -16.42 -5.43 -3.00
C ASP A 2 -15.09 -4.78 -2.56
N TRP A 3 -14.27 -4.34 -3.53
CA TRP A 3 -12.98 -3.73 -3.22
C TRP A 3 -13.12 -2.34 -2.56
N TYR A 4 -14.23 -1.65 -2.80
CA TYR A 4 -14.54 -0.39 -2.10
C TYR A 4 -14.74 -0.64 -0.59
N ASP A 5 -15.61 -1.58 -0.21
CA ASP A 5 -15.88 -1.93 1.19
C ASP A 5 -14.61 -2.45 1.89
N TYR A 6 -13.82 -3.24 1.17
CA TYR A 6 -12.52 -3.69 1.64
C TYR A 6 -11.61 -2.49 1.98
N MET A 7 -11.54 -1.49 1.09
CA MET A 7 -10.71 -0.30 1.30
C MET A 7 -11.22 0.62 2.42
N ILE A 8 -12.53 0.71 2.62
CA ILE A 8 -13.12 1.41 3.78
C ILE A 8 -12.75 0.72 5.09
N ASN A 9 -12.83 -0.60 5.14
CA ASN A 9 -12.43 -1.35 6.33
C ASN A 9 -10.91 -1.21 6.58
N ALA A 10 -10.11 -1.31 5.52
CA ALA A 10 -8.67 -1.09 5.58
C ALA A 10 -8.31 0.30 6.12
N SER A 11 -9.00 1.36 5.67
CA SER A 11 -8.73 2.72 6.13
C SER A 11 -8.98 2.88 7.63
N ARG A 12 -10.08 2.31 8.13
CA ARG A 12 -10.42 2.32 9.57
C ARG A 12 -9.39 1.59 10.41
N GLN A 13 -9.00 0.37 10.00
CA GLN A 13 -8.04 -0.45 10.74
C GLN A 13 -6.59 0.11 10.71
N SER A 14 -6.29 1.00 9.78
CA SER A 14 -4.96 1.56 9.58
C SER A 14 -4.86 3.07 9.80
N ARG A 15 -5.90 3.71 10.36
CA ARG A 15 -6.07 5.18 10.46
C ARG A 15 -4.83 5.95 10.93
N PHE A 16 -4.04 5.35 11.83
CA PHE A 16 -2.81 5.93 12.38
C PHE A 16 -1.60 5.01 12.24
N ASN A 17 -1.65 4.06 11.30
CA ASN A 17 -0.57 3.12 11.04
C ASN A 17 -0.30 3.03 9.54
N ALA A 18 0.61 3.88 9.07
CA ALA A 18 0.97 3.98 7.65
C ALA A 18 1.47 2.63 7.09
N SER A 19 2.31 1.90 7.85
CA SER A 19 2.79 0.58 7.43
C SER A 19 1.65 -0.41 7.23
N HIS A 20 0.63 -0.38 8.10
CA HIS A 20 -0.55 -1.22 7.95
C HIS A 20 -1.39 -0.81 6.73
N TRP A 21 -1.52 0.50 6.50
CA TRP A 21 -2.22 1.03 5.32
C TRP A 21 -1.58 0.56 4.02
N PHE A 22 -0.26 0.64 3.89
CA PHE A 22 0.43 0.18 2.68
C PHE A 22 0.34 -1.34 2.47
N ARG A 23 0.23 -2.15 3.55
CA ARG A 23 -0.06 -3.59 3.45
C ARG A 23 -1.46 -3.87 2.89
N TYR A 24 -2.42 -2.96 3.07
CA TYR A 24 -3.73 -3.06 2.45
C TYR A 24 -3.68 -2.64 0.98
N LEU A 25 -2.99 -1.53 0.67
CA LEU A 25 -2.83 -1.05 -0.71
C LEU A 25 -2.20 -2.08 -1.64
N ARG A 26 -1.14 -2.78 -1.21
CA ARG A 26 -0.47 -3.79 -2.04
C ARG A 26 -1.36 -4.95 -2.48
N LYS A 27 -2.50 -5.17 -1.80
CA LYS A 27 -3.44 -6.24 -2.13
C LYS A 27 -4.41 -5.85 -3.26
N VAL A 28 -4.51 -4.56 -3.58
CA VAL A 28 -5.42 -4.04 -4.61
C VAL A 28 -4.73 -3.25 -5.71
N ILE A 29 -3.45 -2.89 -5.53
CA ILE A 29 -2.63 -2.17 -6.51
C ILE A 29 -1.43 -3.04 -6.88
N PHE A 30 -1.22 -3.21 -8.19
CA PHE A 30 -0.16 -4.00 -8.81
C PHE A 30 0.65 -3.14 -9.78
N GLU A 31 1.67 -3.73 -10.42
CA GLU A 31 2.60 -3.02 -11.32
C GLU A 31 1.86 -2.34 -12.48
N ASP A 32 1.02 -3.08 -13.21
CA ASP A 32 0.31 -2.57 -14.39
C ASP A 32 -1.23 -2.62 -14.25
N SER A 33 -1.75 -2.84 -13.04
CA SER A 33 -3.19 -2.98 -12.83
C SER A 33 -3.63 -2.69 -11.40
N SER A 34 -4.95 -2.53 -11.23
CA SER A 34 -5.59 -2.32 -9.94
C SER A 34 -6.93 -3.05 -9.91
N TYR A 35 -7.30 -3.56 -8.74
CA TYR A 35 -8.65 -4.08 -8.49
C TYR A 35 -9.68 -2.97 -8.22
N LEU A 36 -9.22 -1.73 -7.99
CA LEU A 36 -10.09 -0.57 -7.82
C LEU A 36 -10.47 -0.01 -9.18
N THR A 37 -11.77 0.13 -9.42
CA THR A 37 -12.28 0.88 -10.59
C THR A 37 -12.16 2.37 -10.35
N ASP A 38 -12.20 3.18 -11.41
CA ASP A 38 -12.21 4.65 -11.30
C ASP A 38 -13.33 5.14 -10.36
N LYS A 39 -14.51 4.51 -10.43
CA LYS A 39 -15.64 4.81 -9.56
C LYS A 39 -15.34 4.50 -8.09
N ASP A 40 -14.62 3.42 -7.80
CA ASP A 40 -14.22 3.11 -6.43
C ASP A 40 -13.24 4.16 -5.90
N VAL A 41 -12.28 4.56 -6.73
CA VAL A 41 -11.29 5.59 -6.39
C VAL A 41 -11.97 6.92 -6.10
N GLU A 42 -12.89 7.37 -6.96
CA GLU A 42 -13.67 8.59 -6.74
C GLU A 42 -14.43 8.55 -5.41
N ARG A 43 -15.13 7.45 -5.14
CA ARG A 43 -15.88 7.27 -3.89
C ARG A 43 -14.95 7.25 -2.67
N LEU A 44 -13.79 6.60 -2.76
CA LEU A 44 -12.82 6.52 -1.67
C LEU A 44 -12.22 7.91 -1.37
N LEU A 45 -11.86 8.68 -2.39
CA LEU A 45 -11.32 10.03 -2.22
C LEU A 45 -12.37 11.01 -1.65
N ALA A 46 -13.64 10.82 -1.98
CA ALA A 46 -14.75 11.59 -1.41
C ALA A 46 -15.15 11.16 0.02
N SER A 47 -14.80 9.95 0.44
CA SER A 47 -15.20 9.39 1.74
C SER A 47 -14.62 10.15 2.94
N LYS A 48 -15.37 10.25 4.04
CA LYS A 48 -14.89 10.79 5.32
C LYS A 48 -14.12 9.76 6.17
N GLU A 49 -14.12 8.50 5.75
CA GLU A 49 -13.48 7.40 6.46
C GLU A 49 -11.96 7.41 6.31
N LEU A 50 -11.48 7.79 5.11
CA LEU A 50 -10.05 7.92 4.84
C LEU A 50 -9.54 9.23 5.43
N THR A 51 -8.38 9.18 6.08
CA THR A 51 -7.63 10.38 6.45
C THR A 51 -7.06 11.06 5.21
N ASP A 52 -6.68 12.33 5.32
CA ASP A 52 -6.05 13.06 4.21
C ASP A 52 -4.77 12.36 3.73
N PHE A 53 -3.98 11.81 4.66
CA PHE A 53 -2.82 10.99 4.32
C PHE A 53 -3.21 9.75 3.50
N GLN A 54 -4.25 9.01 3.91
CA GLN A 54 -4.71 7.82 3.18
C GLN A 54 -5.23 8.18 1.79
N LYS A 55 -5.91 9.31 1.62
CA LYS A 55 -6.38 9.80 0.31
C LYS A 55 -5.24 10.17 -0.62
N VAL A 56 -4.29 10.97 -0.12
CA VAL A 56 -3.14 11.43 -0.91
C VAL A 56 -2.27 10.23 -1.31
N SER A 57 -1.98 9.34 -0.37
CA SER A 57 -1.19 8.12 -0.67
C SER A 57 -1.92 7.17 -1.61
N LEU A 58 -3.24 7.00 -1.51
CA LEU A 58 -4.04 6.21 -2.48
C LEU A 58 -3.93 6.80 -3.89
N LYS A 59 -4.09 8.13 -4.02
CA LYS A 59 -4.01 8.81 -5.31
C LYS A 59 -2.66 8.58 -5.99
N TYR A 60 -1.56 8.76 -5.26
CA TYR A 60 -0.23 8.52 -5.81
C TYR A 60 0.04 7.03 -6.03
N ALA A 61 -0.42 6.13 -5.15
CA ALA A 61 -0.24 4.70 -5.34
C ALA A 61 -0.86 4.16 -6.64
N LEU A 62 -1.90 4.80 -7.17
CA LEU A 62 -2.55 4.44 -8.43
C LEU A 62 -1.88 5.07 -9.67
N GLN A 63 -0.95 6.00 -9.48
CA GLN A 63 -0.22 6.64 -10.55
C GLN A 63 1.12 5.91 -10.76
N GLU A 64 1.25 5.24 -11.90
CA GLU A 64 2.48 4.57 -12.31
C GLU A 64 3.69 5.53 -12.22
N HIS A 65 4.85 4.96 -11.90
CA HIS A 65 6.13 5.67 -11.75
C HIS A 65 6.19 6.74 -10.65
N THR A 66 5.17 6.85 -9.80
CA THR A 66 5.32 7.66 -8.58
C THR A 66 6.07 6.86 -7.50
N PRO A 67 6.80 7.53 -6.60
CA PRO A 67 7.49 6.85 -5.50
C PRO A 67 6.54 6.03 -4.61
N THR A 68 5.28 6.46 -4.47
CA THR A 68 4.28 5.73 -3.68
C THR A 68 3.82 4.47 -4.39
N HIS A 69 3.58 4.52 -5.70
CA HIS A 69 3.23 3.36 -6.50
C HIS A 69 4.37 2.32 -6.48
N GLU A 70 5.60 2.75 -6.77
CA GLU A 70 6.79 1.89 -6.71
C GLU A 70 6.97 1.23 -5.34
N TYR A 71 6.77 2.01 -4.27
CA TYR A 71 6.81 1.48 -2.92
C TYR A 71 5.75 0.40 -2.70
N VAL A 72 4.48 0.66 -3.02
CA VAL A 72 3.38 -0.31 -2.85
C VAL A 72 3.63 -1.60 -3.63
N VAL A 73 4.06 -1.49 -4.89
CA VAL A 73 4.39 -2.64 -5.74
C VAL A 73 5.60 -3.42 -5.18
N SER A 74 6.61 -2.71 -4.65
CA SER A 74 7.77 -3.36 -4.04
C SER A 74 7.41 -4.23 -2.83
N LEU A 75 6.33 -3.92 -2.11
CA LEU A 75 5.87 -4.71 -0.96
C LEU A 75 5.29 -6.09 -1.36
N ASN A 76 5.04 -6.32 -2.65
CA ASN A 76 4.66 -7.62 -3.20
C ASN A 76 5.87 -8.44 -3.67
N LYS A 77 7.04 -7.81 -3.84
CA LYS A 77 8.25 -8.50 -4.26
C LYS A 77 8.85 -9.24 -3.05
N PRO A 78 9.37 -10.47 -3.21
CA PRO A 78 10.07 -11.15 -2.13
C PRO A 78 11.17 -10.25 -1.58
N ALA A 79 11.33 -10.20 -0.26
CA ALA A 79 12.49 -9.55 0.33
C ALA A 79 13.74 -10.20 -0.30
N LYS A 80 14.61 -9.38 -0.91
CA LYS A 80 15.90 -9.89 -1.39
C LYS A 80 16.65 -10.42 -0.17
N LEU A 81 16.68 -11.74 -0.03
CA LEU A 81 17.29 -12.43 1.11
C LEU A 81 18.76 -12.03 1.31
N THR A 82 19.42 -11.50 0.27
CA THR A 82 20.76 -10.90 0.37
C THR A 82 20.85 -9.84 1.45
N ASN A 83 19.87 -8.93 1.57
CA ASN A 83 19.93 -7.88 2.59
C ASN A 83 19.74 -8.44 4.00
N VAL A 84 18.98 -9.53 4.14
CA VAL A 84 18.77 -10.22 5.42
C VAL A 84 20.00 -11.07 5.77
N GLN A 85 20.61 -11.74 4.79
CA GLN A 85 21.84 -12.50 4.95
C GLN A 85 23.01 -11.58 5.32
N GLU A 86 23.19 -10.45 4.64
CA GLU A 86 24.20 -9.43 4.96
C GLU A 86 23.99 -8.83 6.37
N LEU A 87 22.74 -8.61 6.77
CA LEU A 87 22.42 -8.16 8.13
C LEU A 87 22.78 -9.25 9.15
N MET A 88 22.40 -10.52 8.91
CA MET A 88 22.73 -11.63 9.80
C MET A 88 24.23 -11.88 9.93
N GLU A 89 25.00 -11.74 8.85
CA GLU A 89 26.47 -11.85 8.90
C GLU A 89 27.10 -10.72 9.72
N LYS A 90 26.57 -9.49 9.64
CA LYS A 90 27.03 -8.38 10.51
C LYS A 90 26.79 -8.63 12.00
N TYR A 91 25.73 -9.34 12.37
CA TYR A 91 25.41 -9.67 13.76
C TYR A 91 26.06 -10.98 14.27
N LYS A 92 26.56 -11.85 13.39
CA LYS A 92 27.30 -13.07 13.79
C LYS A 92 28.68 -12.78 14.41
N HIS A 93 29.22 -11.59 14.18
CA HIS A 93 30.56 -11.19 14.65
C HIS A 93 30.52 -10.11 15.74
N GLY A 94 29.36 -9.88 16.36
CA GLY A 94 29.16 -8.92 17.46
C GLY A 94 29.00 -9.60 18.81
#